data_AF-A0A523L6B5-F1
#
_entry.id   AF-A0A523L6B5-F1
#
_cell.length_a   1.000
_cell.length_b   1.000
_cell.length_c   1.000
_cell.angle_alpha   90.00
_cell.angle_beta   90.00
_cell.angle_gamma   90.00
#
_symmetry.space_group_name_H-M   'P 1'
#
loop_
_entity.id
_entity.type
_entity.pdbx_description
1 polymer ?
#
loop_
_entity_poly.entity_id
_entity_poly.type
_entity_poly.pdbx_seq_one_letter_code
_entity_poly.pdbx_strand_id
1 'polypeptide(L)'
;IFVQCDVGDKASVDQLFSKAAANFGRVDIAVANASILRTGAFVDISEEDFDAVIRVNLKGVFLTGQAAVMSRTPMKRPAEPSEIASIAVFLASEDSSYITGQTIFADGGRLPLAYTC
;
A
#
# COMPACT_ATOMS: atom_id res chain seq x y z
N ILE A 1 -13.79 -7.41 -12.84
CA ILE A 1 -13.43 -8.83 -12.61
C ILE A 1 -13.86 -9.23 -11.20
N PHE A 2 -14.07 -10.52 -10.94
CA PHE A 2 -14.23 -11.06 -9.60
C PHE A 2 -12.97 -11.82 -9.19
N VAL A 3 -12.51 -11.63 -7.96
CA VAL A 3 -11.38 -12.36 -7.38
C VAL A 3 -11.74 -12.70 -5.94
N GLN A 4 -11.88 -13.99 -5.64
CA GLN A 4 -12.03 -14.45 -4.25
C GLN A 4 -10.75 -14.11 -3.48
N CYS A 5 -10.90 -13.58 -2.28
CA CYS A 5 -9.78 -13.17 -1.43
C CYS A 5 -10.11 -13.38 0.06
N ASP A 6 -9.24 -14.05 0.80
CA ASP A 6 -9.22 -13.99 2.26
C ASP A 6 -8.31 -12.83 2.69
N VAL A 7 -8.90 -11.76 3.24
CA VAL A 7 -8.16 -10.56 3.62
C VAL A 7 -7.19 -10.80 4.78
N GLY A 8 -7.38 -11.85 5.59
CA GLY A 8 -6.45 -12.19 6.67
C GLY A 8 -5.18 -12.90 6.19
N ASP A 9 -5.10 -13.26 4.90
CA ASP A 9 -3.94 -13.88 4.26
C ASP A 9 -3.22 -12.91 3.29
N LYS A 10 -1.90 -12.76 3.50
CA LYS A 10 -1.05 -11.84 2.72
C LYS A 10 -1.02 -12.21 1.25
N ALA A 11 -0.84 -13.50 0.94
CA ALA A 11 -0.69 -13.96 -0.44
C ALA A 11 -1.98 -13.78 -1.24
N SER A 12 -3.13 -14.06 -0.61
CA SER A 12 -4.45 -13.83 -1.18
C SER A 12 -4.68 -12.34 -1.49
N VAL A 13 -4.32 -11.43 -0.57
CA VAL A 13 -4.41 -9.98 -0.81
C VAL A 13 -3.50 -9.56 -1.95
N ASP A 14 -2.24 -10.01 -1.97
CA ASP A 14 -1.30 -9.66 -3.04
C ASP A 14 -1.80 -10.16 -4.42
N GLN A 15 -2.40 -11.35 -4.47
CA GLN A 15 -2.99 -11.89 -5.69
C GLN A 15 -4.19 -11.06 -6.17
N LEU A 16 -5.05 -10.59 -5.25
CA LEU A 16 -6.15 -9.69 -5.57
C LEU A 16 -5.64 -8.41 -6.25
N PHE A 17 -4.66 -7.74 -5.65
CA PHE A 17 -4.08 -6.51 -6.21
C PHE A 17 -3.36 -6.76 -7.53
N SER A 18 -2.62 -7.87 -7.65
CA SER A 18 -1.94 -8.23 -8.90
C SER A 18 -2.92 -8.47 -10.04
N LYS A 19 -4.04 -9.16 -9.80
CA LYS A 19 -5.08 -9.38 -10.82
C LYS A 19 -5.80 -8.09 -11.17
N ALA A 20 -6.13 -7.26 -10.17
CA ALA A 20 -6.72 -5.95 -10.41
C ALA A 20 -5.81 -5.07 -11.28
N ALA A 21 -4.52 -4.97 -10.95
CA ALA A 21 -3.55 -4.22 -11.73
C ALA A 21 -3.37 -4.79 -13.16
N ALA A 22 -3.36 -6.12 -13.33
CA ALA A 22 -3.29 -6.72 -14.66
C ALA A 22 -4.50 -6.40 -15.54
N ASN A 23 -5.69 -6.26 -14.94
CA ASN A 23 -6.93 -6.00 -15.66
C ASN A 23 -7.25 -4.51 -15.85
N PHE A 24 -6.78 -3.64 -14.94
CA PHE A 24 -7.12 -2.21 -14.93
C PHE A 24 -5.90 -1.30 -15.01
N GLY A 25 -4.70 -1.86 -15.17
CA GLY A 25 -3.41 -1.15 -15.17
C GLY A 25 -2.90 -0.84 -13.76
N ARG A 26 -3.76 -0.38 -12.85
CA ARG A 26 -3.42 -0.05 -11.45
C ARG A 26 -4.64 -0.10 -10.54
N VAL A 27 -4.40 0.06 -9.23
CA VAL A 27 -5.45 0.24 -8.22
C VAL A 27 -5.36 1.66 -7.63
N ASP A 28 -6.36 2.50 -7.94
CA ASP A 28 -6.43 3.87 -7.43
C ASP A 28 -7.13 3.97 -6.07
N ILE A 29 -8.17 3.17 -5.88
CA ILE A 29 -9.01 3.14 -4.68
C ILE A 29 -9.07 1.70 -4.16
N ALA A 30 -8.85 1.53 -2.85
CA ALA A 30 -9.06 0.28 -2.14
C ALA A 30 -10.03 0.52 -0.97
N VAL A 31 -11.08 -0.31 -0.88
CA VAL A 31 -12.08 -0.24 0.20
C VAL A 31 -12.00 -1.52 1.03
N ALA A 32 -11.40 -1.44 2.22
CA ALA A 32 -11.28 -2.57 3.13
C ALA A 32 -12.57 -2.74 3.97
N ASN A 33 -13.63 -3.25 3.34
CA ASN A 33 -14.95 -3.41 3.96
C ASN A 33 -15.22 -4.80 4.56
N ALA A 34 -14.37 -5.80 4.27
CA ALA A 34 -14.57 -7.16 4.78
C ALA A 34 -14.42 -7.19 6.30
N SER A 35 -15.39 -7.78 7.01
CA SER A 35 -15.38 -7.91 8.46
C SER A 35 -16.19 -9.12 8.91
N ILE A 36 -15.82 -9.66 10.07
CA ILE A 36 -16.63 -10.63 10.80
C ILE A 36 -16.98 -10.11 12.18
N LEU A 37 -18.04 -10.66 12.76
CA LEU A 37 -18.43 -10.44 14.13
C LEU A 37 -18.48 -11.79 14.87
N ARG A 38 -17.98 -11.80 16.09
CA ARG A 38 -18.17 -12.87 17.08
C ARG A 38 -18.73 -12.22 18.33
N THR A 39 -19.82 -12.77 18.85
CA THR A 39 -20.58 -12.17 19.95
C THR A 39 -20.57 -13.09 21.16
N GLY A 40 -20.37 -12.52 22.35
CA GLY A 40 -20.43 -13.21 23.63
C GLY A 40 -20.31 -12.19 24.76
N ALA A 41 -20.61 -12.59 26.00
CA ALA A 41 -20.21 -11.79 27.14
C ALA A 41 -18.68 -11.72 27.17
N PHE A 42 -18.10 -10.62 27.67
CA PHE A 42 -16.65 -10.43 27.64
C PHE A 42 -15.87 -11.60 28.27
N VAL A 43 -16.42 -12.21 29.32
CA VAL A 43 -15.82 -13.36 30.02
C VAL A 43 -15.90 -14.68 29.24
N ASP A 44 -16.78 -14.76 28.24
CA ASP A 44 -17.03 -15.95 27.44
C ASP A 44 -16.39 -15.85 26.03
N ILE A 45 -15.76 -14.73 25.70
CA ILE A 45 -15.05 -14.58 24.43
C ILE A 45 -13.83 -15.50 24.45
N SER A 46 -13.85 -16.51 23.57
CA SER A 46 -12.70 -17.38 23.37
C SER A 46 -11.55 -16.62 22.70
N GLU A 47 -10.31 -17.02 22.98
CA GLU A 47 -9.14 -16.50 22.27
C GLU A 47 -9.24 -16.75 20.76
N GLU A 48 -9.82 -17.89 20.35
CA GLU A 48 -10.06 -18.22 18.94
C GLU A 48 -10.98 -17.20 18.26
N ASP A 49 -12.09 -16.82 18.91
CA ASP A 49 -13.02 -15.83 18.36
C ASP A 49 -12.41 -14.44 18.32
N PHE A 50 -11.64 -14.07 19.35
CA PHE A 50 -10.89 -12.82 19.38
C PHE A 50 -9.90 -12.77 18.22
N ASP A 51 -9.07 -13.80 18.07
CA ASP A 51 -8.05 -13.90 17.02
C ASP A 51 -8.69 -13.90 15.63
N ALA A 52 -9.83 -14.57 15.45
CA ALA A 52 -10.56 -14.54 14.19
C ALA A 52 -10.98 -13.12 13.81
N VAL A 53 -11.55 -12.36 14.76
CA VAL A 53 -11.97 -10.97 14.55
C VAL A 53 -10.77 -10.08 14.26
N ILE A 54 -9.68 -10.20 15.02
CA ILE A 54 -8.46 -9.41 14.81
C ILE A 54 -7.82 -9.75 13.45
N ARG A 55 -7.79 -11.02 13.07
CA ARG A 55 -7.22 -11.48 11.79
C ARG A 55 -7.94 -10.86 10.60
N VAL A 56 -9.27 -10.77 10.63
CA VAL A 56 -10.06 -10.21 9.52
C VAL A 56 -10.15 -8.69 9.61
N ASN A 57 -10.61 -8.16 10.74
CA ASN A 57 -11.03 -6.77 10.86
C ASN A 57 -9.86 -5.81 11.07
N LEU A 58 -8.73 -6.27 11.64
CA LEU A 58 -7.56 -5.43 11.87
C LEU A 58 -6.41 -5.79 10.91
N LYS A 59 -5.92 -7.02 10.97
CA LYS A 59 -4.82 -7.46 10.10
C LYS A 59 -5.22 -7.37 8.63
N GLY A 60 -6.45 -7.74 8.27
CA GLY A 60 -6.92 -7.63 6.88
C GLY A 60 -6.94 -6.20 6.34
N VAL A 61 -7.34 -5.22 7.15
CA VAL A 61 -7.27 -3.79 6.79
C VAL A 61 -5.82 -3.36 6.60
N PHE A 62 -4.92 -3.74 7.52
CA PHE A 62 -3.50 -3.43 7.42
C PHE A 62 -2.86 -3.99 6.14
N LEU A 63 -3.07 -5.28 5.84
CA LEU A 63 -2.52 -5.93 4.65
C LEU A 63 -3.07 -5.31 3.36
N THR A 64 -4.36 -5.00 3.33
CA THR A 64 -5.00 -4.30 2.20
C THR A 64 -4.38 -2.92 1.99
N GLY A 65 -4.14 -2.16 3.06
CA GLY A 65 -3.48 -0.86 3.00
C GLY A 65 -2.05 -0.94 2.49
N GLN A 66 -1.26 -1.91 2.98
CA GLN A 66 0.11 -2.14 2.53
C GLN A 66 0.14 -2.45 1.02
N ALA A 67 -0.70 -3.38 0.56
CA ALA A 67 -0.78 -3.74 -0.86
C ALA A 67 -1.24 -2.56 -1.73
N ALA A 68 -2.21 -1.75 -1.25
CA ALA A 68 -2.68 -0.56 -1.96
C ALA A 68 -1.59 0.50 -2.13
N VAL A 69 -0.79 0.77 -1.10
CA VAL A 69 0.35 1.71 -1.21
C VAL A 69 1.38 1.17 -2.22
N MET A 70 1.73 -0.11 -2.13
CA MET A 70 2.70 -0.74 -3.04
C MET A 70 2.20 -0.77 -4.49
N SER A 71 0.90 -0.98 -4.71
CA SER A 71 0.31 -0.94 -6.06
C SER A 71 0.41 0.44 -6.72
N ARG A 72 0.55 1.51 -5.92
CA ARG A 72 0.64 2.90 -6.42
C ARG A 72 2.07 3.41 -6.54
N THR A 73 3.06 2.62 -6.14
CA THR A 73 4.49 2.95 -6.28
C THR A 73 5.10 1.99 -7.29
N PRO A 74 5.43 2.43 -8.52
CA PRO A 74 6.03 1.57 -9.54
C PRO A 74 7.27 0.80 -9.10
N MET A 75 8.11 1.40 -8.25
CA MET A 75 9.28 0.73 -7.67
C MET A 75 8.95 -0.38 -6.65
N LYS A 76 7.69 -0.54 -6.25
CA LYS A 76 7.17 -1.60 -5.35
C LYS A 76 7.90 -1.71 -4.00
N ARG A 77 8.48 -0.61 -3.53
CA ARG A 77 9.08 -0.48 -2.20
C ARG A 77 9.03 0.97 -1.72
N PRO A 78 9.07 1.21 -0.40
CA PRO A 78 9.37 2.54 0.11
C PRO A 78 10.81 2.95 -0.25
N ALA A 79 11.03 4.27 -0.30
CA ALA A 79 12.37 4.83 -0.38
C ALA A 79 13.06 4.73 1.00
N GLU A 80 14.35 4.42 0.99
CA GLU A 80 15.20 4.52 2.17
C GLU A 80 15.58 6.00 2.42
N PRO A 81 15.76 6.43 3.68
CA PRO A 81 16.12 7.82 3.98
C PRO A 81 17.37 8.32 3.25
N SER A 82 18.35 7.44 3.04
CA SER A 82 19.59 7.75 2.31
C SER A 82 19.36 8.08 0.83
N GLU A 83 18.31 7.55 0.21
CA GLU A 83 17.96 7.83 -1.18
C GLU A 83 17.45 9.27 -1.33
N ILE A 84 16.68 9.75 -0.36
CA ILE A 84 16.21 11.13 -0.32
C ILE A 84 17.36 12.09 0.03
N ALA A 85 18.19 11.72 1.00
CA ALA A 85 19.35 12.52 1.40
C ALA A 85 20.32 12.74 0.23
N SER A 86 20.56 11.70 -0.58
CA SER A 86 21.45 11.79 -1.75
C SER A 86 20.96 12.81 -2.78
N ILE A 87 19.64 12.94 -2.97
CA ILE A 87 19.05 13.95 -3.88
C ILE A 87 19.29 15.37 -3.34
N ALA A 88 19.13 15.57 -2.03
CA ALA A 88 19.41 16.86 -1.40
C ALA A 88 20.90 17.24 -1.52
N VAL A 89 21.81 16.27 -1.35
CA VAL A 89 23.25 16.48 -1.54
C VAL A 89 23.58 16.84 -2.99
N PHE A 90 23.00 16.13 -3.96
CA PHE A 90 23.17 16.46 -5.38
C PHE A 90 22.68 17.87 -5.70
N LEU A 91 21.50 18.26 -5.23
CA LEU A 91 20.94 19.59 -5.46
C LEU A 91 21.73 20.73 -4.80
N ALA A 92 22.54 20.41 -3.79
CA ALA A 92 23.42 21.36 -3.13
C ALA A 92 24.84 21.40 -3.74
N SER A 93 25.17 20.50 -4.67
CA SER A 93 26.50 20.43 -5.26
C SER A 93 26.65 21.33 -6.49
N GLU A 94 27.89 21.54 -6.95
CA GLU A 94 28.16 22.29 -8.17
C GLU A 94 27.64 21.56 -9.44
N ASP A 95 27.41 20.25 -9.35
CA ASP A 95 26.92 19.43 -10.46
C ASP A 95 25.49 19.83 -10.88
N SER A 96 24.72 20.44 -9.97
CA SER A 96 23.38 20.95 -10.23
C SER A 96 23.34 22.48 -10.43
N SER A 97 24.46 23.12 -10.79
CA SER A 97 24.60 24.59 -10.87
C SER A 97 23.58 25.31 -11.76
N TYR A 98 22.91 24.61 -12.68
CA TYR A 98 21.85 25.17 -13.53
C TYR A 98 20.44 24.64 -13.22
N ILE A 99 20.27 23.85 -12.16
CA ILE A 99 18.97 23.33 -11.70
C ILE A 99 18.48 24.20 -10.55
N THR A 100 17.69 25.23 -10.89
CA THR A 100 17.13 26.17 -9.91
C THR A 100 15.62 26.35 -10.08
N GLY A 101 14.93 26.68 -8.99
CA GLY A 101 13.48 26.91 -8.96
C GLY A 101 12.62 25.66 -9.24
N GLN A 102 13.20 24.46 -9.17
CA GLN A 102 12.51 23.21 -9.45
C GLN A 102 12.03 22.49 -8.18
N THR A 103 10.94 21.76 -8.29
CA THR A 103 10.50 20.77 -7.28
C THR A 103 10.82 19.38 -7.82
N ILE A 104 11.69 18.63 -7.14
CA ILE A 104 12.01 17.24 -7.51
C ILE A 104 11.19 16.28 -6.65
N PHE A 105 10.40 15.43 -7.31
CA PHE A 105 9.61 14.38 -6.65
C PHE A 105 10.36 13.06 -6.64
N ALA A 106 10.75 12.61 -5.45
CA ALA A 106 11.39 11.32 -5.20
C ALA A 106 10.37 10.32 -4.64
N ASP A 107 9.43 9.88 -5.47
CA ASP A 107 8.24 9.14 -5.02
C ASP A 107 8.12 7.71 -5.57
N GLY A 108 9.21 7.19 -6.16
CA GLY A 108 9.26 5.85 -6.72
C GLY A 108 8.41 5.67 -7.99
N GLY A 109 8.12 6.76 -8.71
CA GLY A 109 7.39 6.76 -9.98
C GLY A 109 5.90 7.06 -9.85
N ARG A 110 5.47 7.66 -8.75
CA ARG A 110 4.05 7.88 -8.44
C ARG A 110 3.47 9.12 -9.16
N LEU A 111 4.23 10.20 -9.28
CA LEU A 111 3.79 11.45 -9.92
C LEU A 111 3.36 11.28 -11.40
N PRO A 112 4.10 10.55 -12.25
CA PRO A 112 3.72 10.34 -13.66
C PRO A 112 2.33 9.70 -13.84
N LEU A 113 1.84 8.96 -12.84
CA LEU A 113 0.53 8.31 -12.87
C LEU A 113 -0.64 9.25 -12.51
N ALA A 114 -0.37 10.41 -11.88
CA ALA A 114 -1.40 11.37 -11.48
C ALA A 114 -1.78 12.37 -12.59
N TYR A 115 -1.01 12.42 -13.70
CA TYR A 115 -1.18 13.38 -14.80
C TYR A 115 -1.55 12.75 -16.14
N THR A 116 -1.73 11.42 -16.20
CA THR A 116 -2.28 10.74 -17.36
C THR A 116 -3.78 10.55 -17.15
N CYS A 117 -4.56 11.47 -17.73
CA CYS A 117 -5.99 11.33 -17.94
C CYS A 117 -6.30 10.25 -18.98
#